data_AF-A0A3D9GF98-F1
#
_entry.id   AF-A0A3D9GF98-F1
#
_cell.length_a   1.000
_cell.length_b   1.000
_cell.length_c   1.000
_cell.angle_alpha   90.00
_cell.angle_beta   90.00
_cell.angle_gamma   90.00
#
_symmetry.space_group_name_H-M   'P 1'
#
loop_
_entity.id
_entity.type
_entity.pdbx_description
1 polymer ?
#
loop_
_entity_poly.entity_id
_entity_poly.type
_entity_poly.pdbx_seq_one_letter_code
_entity_poly.pdbx_strand_id
1 'polypeptide(L)'
;MIRQLRRPAALLATTAGTATILLWMTLGFFNPYSSSLETRPLQITFFTLCVPAALAIVSAWFRRKALVLIAFLWSLPISLYFAMTPGIFAWFGATSCAYLVTYFLMLAERPR
;
A
#
# COMPACT_ATOMS: atom_id res chain seq x y z
N MET A 1 25.53 -7.01 12.10
CA MET A 1 24.66 -5.81 12.17
C MET A 1 23.35 -6.02 11.39
N ILE A 2 22.63 -7.14 11.58
CA ILE A 2 21.46 -7.52 10.73
C ILE A 2 20.12 -7.47 11.51
N ARG A 3 20.16 -7.33 12.85
CA ARG A 3 18.96 -7.39 13.72
C ARG A 3 18.15 -6.08 13.79
N GLN A 4 18.55 -5.02 13.08
CA GLN A 4 18.00 -3.66 13.22
C GLN A 4 16.97 -3.26 12.15
N LEU A 5 16.81 -4.01 11.05
CA LEU A 5 15.95 -3.60 9.93
C LEU A 5 14.45 -3.91 10.14
N ARG A 6 14.11 -4.57 11.25
CA ARG A 6 12.76 -5.05 11.55
C ARG A 6 11.80 -3.91 11.83
N ARG A 7 12.24 -3.01 12.70
CA ARG A 7 11.49 -1.80 13.08
C ARG A 7 11.29 -0.89 11.87
N PRO A 8 12.33 -0.55 11.06
CA PRO A 8 12.11 0.31 9.91
C PRO A 8 11.21 -0.34 8.85
N ALA A 9 11.31 -1.65 8.60
CA ALA A 9 10.39 -2.31 7.66
C ALA A 9 8.92 -2.22 8.11
N ALA A 10 8.63 -2.53 9.38
CA ALA A 10 7.27 -2.44 9.92
C ALA A 10 6.76 -0.99 9.94
N LEU A 11 7.60 -0.02 10.29
CA LEU A 11 7.28 1.40 10.29
C LEU A 11 7.01 1.94 8.87
N LEU A 12 7.80 1.50 7.89
CA LEU A 12 7.61 1.87 6.49
C LEU A 12 6.27 1.32 5.97
N ALA A 13 5.97 0.05 6.25
CA ALA A 13 4.70 -0.57 5.86
C ALA A 13 3.49 0.09 6.53
N THR A 14 3.61 0.47 7.81
CA THR A 14 2.55 1.18 8.53
C THR A 14 2.32 2.57 8.01
N THR A 15 3.37 3.37 7.83
CA THR A 15 3.24 4.73 7.28
C THR A 15 2.68 4.70 5.86
N ALA A 16 3.21 3.85 4.98
CA ALA A 16 2.69 3.68 3.63
C ALA A 16 1.25 3.14 3.60
N GLY A 17 0.95 2.14 4.43
CA GLY A 17 -0.40 1.57 4.57
C GLY A 17 -1.43 2.59 5.02
N THR A 18 -1.14 3.35 6.08
CA THR A 18 -2.01 4.41 6.59
C THR A 18 -2.19 5.52 5.55
N ALA A 19 -1.12 5.94 4.87
CA ALA A 19 -1.21 6.92 3.79
C ALA A 19 -2.11 6.44 2.64
N THR A 20 -1.98 5.18 2.21
CA THR A 20 -2.85 4.59 1.18
C THR A 20 -4.32 4.58 1.62
N ILE A 21 -4.63 4.24 2.87
CA ILE A 21 -6.01 4.23 3.39
C ILE A 21 -6.59 5.66 3.41
N LEU A 22 -5.79 6.65 3.83
CA LEU A 22 -6.22 8.06 3.82
C LEU A 22 -6.44 8.57 2.39
N LEU A 23 -5.52 8.28 1.47
CA LEU A 23 -5.68 8.61 0.06
C LEU A 23 -6.92 7.96 -0.55
N TRP A 24 -7.22 6.70 -0.17
CA TRP A 24 -8.43 6.01 -0.60
C TRP A 24 -9.71 6.66 -0.07
N MET A 25 -9.73 7.11 1.20
CA MET A 25 -10.84 7.89 1.74
C MET A 25 -11.03 9.21 0.97
N THR A 26 -9.95 9.92 0.65
CA THR A 26 -10.01 11.15 -0.16
C THR A 26 -10.52 10.85 -1.58
N LEU A 27 -10.06 9.76 -2.19
CA LEU A 27 -10.47 9.33 -3.53
C LEU A 27 -11.97 9.00 -3.60
N GLY A 28 -12.50 8.33 -2.58
CA GLY A 28 -13.88 7.84 -2.56
C GLY A 28 -14.92 8.87 -2.13
N PHE A 29 -14.57 9.77 -1.19
CA PHE A 29 -15.56 10.64 -0.54
C PHE A 29 -15.33 12.14 -0.76
N PHE A 30 -14.10 12.55 -1.10
CA PHE A 30 -13.73 13.96 -1.23
C PHE A 30 -13.31 14.34 -2.65
N ASN A 31 -13.44 13.43 -3.61
CA ASN A 31 -13.07 13.67 -4.98
C ASN A 31 -14.21 14.41 -5.73
N PRO A 32 -14.01 15.68 -6.15
CA PRO A 32 -15.05 16.44 -6.85
C PRO A 32 -15.34 15.90 -8.26
N TYR A 33 -14.47 15.05 -8.80
CA TYR A 33 -14.63 14.43 -10.11
C TYR A 33 -15.40 13.11 -10.09
N SER A 34 -15.69 12.56 -8.91
CA SER A 34 -16.56 11.39 -8.77
C SER A 34 -17.97 11.83 -8.44
N SER A 35 -18.96 11.35 -9.21
CA SER A 35 -20.35 11.44 -8.78
C SER A 35 -20.53 10.59 -7.53
N SER A 36 -21.06 11.19 -6.46
CA SER A 36 -21.24 10.60 -5.11
C SER A 36 -22.12 9.34 -5.04
N LEU A 37 -22.57 8.81 -6.19
CA LEU A 37 -23.49 7.69 -6.33
C LEU A 37 -22.88 6.48 -7.07
N GLU A 38 -21.66 6.58 -7.58
CA GLU A 38 -20.97 5.48 -8.27
C GLU A 38 -20.39 4.48 -7.25
N THR A 39 -21.16 3.46 -6.88
CA THR A 39 -20.76 2.45 -5.88
C THR A 39 -19.70 1.47 -6.40
N ARG A 40 -19.67 1.23 -7.72
CA ARG A 40 -18.79 0.23 -8.33
C ARG A 40 -17.30 0.59 -8.28
N PRO A 41 -16.86 1.82 -8.63
CA PRO A 41 -15.47 2.24 -8.50
C PRO A 41 -14.99 2.21 -7.05
N LEU A 42 -15.85 2.60 -6.10
CA LEU A 42 -15.53 2.57 -4.66
C LEU A 42 -15.25 1.14 -4.18
N GLN A 43 -16.08 0.17 -4.59
CA GLN A 43 -15.87 -1.25 -4.27
C GLN A 43 -14.58 -1.78 -4.87
N ILE A 44 -14.33 -1.53 -6.16
CA ILE A 44 -13.11 -2.00 -6.85
C ILE A 44 -11.87 -1.43 -6.15
N THR A 45 -11.83 -0.13 -5.89
CA THR A 45 -10.69 0.53 -5.24
C THR A 45 -10.53 0.11 -3.78
N PHE A 46 -11.61 -0.20 -3.07
CA PHE A 46 -11.52 -0.78 -1.72
C PHE A 46 -10.74 -2.10 -1.73
N PHE A 47 -11.10 -3.03 -2.61
CA PHE A 47 -10.44 -4.35 -2.69
C PHE A 47 -9.03 -4.30 -3.28
N THR A 48 -8.71 -3.29 -4.09
CA THR A 48 -7.43 -3.18 -4.80
C THR A 48 -6.44 -2.19 -4.18
N LEU A 49 -6.88 -1.31 -3.27
CA LEU A 49 -6.02 -0.35 -2.57
C LEU A 49 -6.11 -0.50 -1.05
N CYS A 50 -7.32 -0.46 -0.49
CA CYS A 50 -7.50 -0.47 0.97
C CYS A 50 -7.18 -1.84 1.60
N VAL A 51 -7.72 -2.92 1.02
CA VAL A 51 -7.44 -4.30 1.48
C VAL A 51 -5.94 -4.65 1.40
N PRO A 52 -5.23 -4.44 0.28
CA PRO A 52 -3.79 -4.70 0.23
C PRO A 52 -2.99 -3.78 1.16
N ALA A 53 -3.41 -2.53 1.41
CA ALA A 53 -2.77 -1.67 2.40
C ALA A 53 -2.85 -2.27 3.82
N ALA A 54 -4.04 -2.71 4.24
CA ALA A 54 -4.21 -3.38 5.53
C ALA A 54 -3.39 -4.69 5.60
N LEU A 55 -3.37 -5.46 4.51
CA LEU A 55 -2.57 -6.68 4.42
C LEU A 55 -1.07 -6.38 4.54
N ALA A 56 -0.56 -5.34 3.89
CA ALA A 56 0.84 -4.93 3.97
C ALA A 56 1.25 -4.56 5.41
N ILE A 57 0.39 -3.82 6.12
CA ILE A 57 0.59 -3.48 7.54
C ILE A 57 0.70 -4.75 8.37
N VAL A 58 -0.35 -5.58 8.36
CA VAL A 58 -0.43 -6.77 9.20
C VAL A 58 0.73 -7.71 8.88
N SER A 59 0.98 -7.99 7.60
CA SER A 59 2.04 -8.90 7.20
C SER A 59 3.45 -8.45 7.58
N ALA A 60 3.73 -7.14 7.58
CA ALA A 60 5.01 -6.61 8.04
C ALA A 60 5.21 -6.87 9.55
N TRP A 61 4.17 -6.67 10.38
CA TRP A 61 4.24 -6.97 11.82
C TRP A 61 4.36 -8.46 12.11
N PHE A 62 3.65 -9.32 11.37
CA PHE A 62 3.71 -10.78 11.50
C PHE A 62 4.90 -11.44 10.78
N ARG A 63 5.82 -10.65 10.22
CA ARG A 63 7.01 -11.12 9.48
C ARG A 63 6.72 -12.00 8.26
N ARG A 64 5.53 -11.88 7.68
CA ARG A 64 5.14 -12.67 6.52
C ARG A 64 5.50 -11.93 5.24
N LYS A 65 6.79 -11.93 4.87
CA LYS A 65 7.30 -11.22 3.68
C LYS A 65 6.57 -11.59 2.38
N ALA A 66 6.15 -12.86 2.23
CA ALA A 66 5.37 -13.29 1.07
C ALA A 66 4.01 -12.56 0.98
N LEU A 67 3.36 -12.28 2.11
CA LEU A 67 2.10 -11.53 2.14
C LEU A 67 2.31 -10.04 1.83
N VAL A 68 3.45 -9.45 2.22
CA VAL A 68 3.81 -8.07 1.80
C VAL A 68 3.97 -8.01 0.28
N LEU A 69 4.63 -9.01 -0.32
CA LEU A 69 4.78 -9.08 -1.78
C LEU A 69 3.42 -9.27 -2.48
N ILE A 70 2.54 -10.10 -1.92
CA ILE A 70 1.17 -10.26 -2.43
C ILE A 70 0.41 -8.93 -2.35
N ALA A 71 0.50 -8.19 -1.24
CA ALA A 71 -0.10 -6.88 -1.11
C ALA A 71 0.42 -5.88 -2.16
N PHE A 72 1.73 -5.89 -2.43
CA PHE A 72 2.33 -5.10 -3.50
C PHE A 72 1.76 -5.48 -4.88
N LEU A 73 1.87 -6.76 -5.27
CA LEU A 73 1.43 -7.22 -6.60
C LEU A 73 -0.08 -7.02 -6.81
N TRP A 74 -0.88 -7.18 -5.76
CA TRP A 74 -2.32 -6.94 -5.81
C TRP A 74 -2.63 -5.45 -6.03
N SER A 75 -1.97 -4.56 -5.29
CA SER A 75 -2.20 -3.12 -5.43
C SER A 75 -1.55 -2.49 -6.67
N LEU A 76 -0.55 -3.16 -7.26
CA LEU A 76 0.30 -2.61 -8.31
C LEU A 76 -0.48 -2.06 -9.53
N PRO A 77 -1.45 -2.77 -10.14
CA PRO A 77 -2.09 -2.27 -11.36
C PRO A 77 -2.82 -0.93 -11.16
N ILE A 78 -3.61 -0.84 -10.08
CA ILE A 78 -4.38 0.37 -9.76
C ILE A 78 -3.46 1.47 -9.22
N SER A 79 -2.46 1.12 -8.41
CA SER A 79 -1.49 2.10 -7.92
C SER A 79 -0.67 2.73 -9.05
N LEU A 80 -0.29 1.93 -10.05
CA LEU A 80 0.41 2.41 -11.24
C LEU A 80 -0.49 3.29 -12.10
N TYR A 81 -1.75 2.92 -12.28
CA TYR A 81 -2.74 3.76 -12.97
C TYR A 81 -2.81 5.15 -12.33
N PHE A 82 -2.96 5.23 -11.00
CA PHE A 82 -3.01 6.52 -10.30
C PHE A 82 -1.66 7.25 -10.31
N ALA A 83 -0.52 6.54 -10.28
CA ALA A 83 0.81 7.13 -10.41
C ALA A 83 1.01 7.89 -11.74
N MET A 84 0.33 7.45 -12.81
CA MET A 84 0.37 8.10 -14.12
C MET A 84 -0.65 9.25 -14.25
N THR A 85 -1.50 9.48 -13.24
CA THR A 85 -2.43 10.62 -13.21
C THR A 85 -1.82 11.78 -12.40
N PRO A 86 -1.99 13.04 -12.85
CA PRO A 86 -1.52 14.18 -12.09
C PRO A 86 -2.33 14.38 -10.80
N GLY A 87 -1.67 14.87 -9.74
CA GLY A 87 -2.31 15.26 -8.49
C GLY A 87 -1.97 14.36 -7.30
N ILE A 88 -2.75 14.49 -6.23
CA ILE A 88 -2.48 13.81 -4.95
C ILE A 88 -2.57 12.29 -5.05
N PHE A 89 -3.31 11.75 -6.01
CA PHE A 89 -3.45 10.31 -6.19
C PHE A 89 -2.20 9.63 -6.77
N ALA A 90 -1.26 10.40 -7.36
CA ALA A 90 0.03 9.86 -7.78
C ALA A 90 0.81 9.21 -6.62
N TRP A 91 0.53 9.63 -5.38
CA TRP A 91 1.11 9.06 -4.17
C TRP A 91 0.76 7.60 -3.92
N PHE A 92 -0.30 7.05 -4.54
CA PHE A 92 -0.56 5.60 -4.52
C PHE A 92 0.62 4.81 -5.10
N GLY A 93 1.28 5.34 -6.12
CA GLY A 93 2.51 4.74 -6.67
C GLY A 93 3.63 4.71 -5.64
N ALA A 94 3.86 5.84 -4.96
CA ALA A 94 4.91 5.96 -3.94
C ALA A 94 4.67 5.02 -2.75
N THR A 95 3.43 4.91 -2.27
CA THR A 95 3.10 3.98 -1.17
C THR A 95 3.19 2.52 -1.60
N SER A 96 2.82 2.19 -2.84
CA SER A 96 3.03 0.85 -3.41
C SER A 96 4.53 0.49 -3.52
N CYS A 97 5.37 1.42 -3.98
CA CYS A 97 6.83 1.25 -3.97
C CYS A 97 7.37 1.00 -2.54
N ALA A 98 6.81 1.67 -1.52
CA ALA A 98 7.21 1.44 -0.14
C ALA A 98 6.88 0.01 0.35
N TYR A 99 5.81 -0.63 -0.15
CA TYR A 99 5.55 -2.05 0.11
C TYR A 99 6.64 -2.94 -0.48
N LEU A 100 7.10 -2.64 -1.70
CA LEU A 100 8.20 -3.36 -2.34
C LEU A 100 9.52 -3.18 -1.58
N VAL A 101 9.83 -1.95 -1.14
CA VAL A 101 11.00 -1.68 -0.29
C VAL A 101 10.90 -2.45 1.03
N THR A 102 9.72 -2.45 1.67
CA THR A 102 9.46 -3.25 2.89
C THR A 102 9.76 -4.73 2.65
N TYR A 103 9.32 -5.30 1.54
CA TYR A 103 9.61 -6.69 1.18
C TYR A 103 11.12 -6.95 1.10
N PHE A 104 11.88 -6.09 0.41
CA PHE A 104 13.33 -6.25 0.30
C PHE A 104 14.04 -6.10 1.65
N LEU A 105 13.61 -5.16 2.50
CA LEU A 105 14.14 -5.03 3.85
C LEU A 105 13.93 -6.33 4.66
N MET A 106 12.72 -6.88 4.62
CA MET A 106 12.40 -8.15 5.29
C MET A 106 13.12 -9.35 4.67
N LEU A 107 13.47 -9.29 3.39
CA LEU A 107 14.26 -10.31 2.71
C LEU A 107 15.73 -10.26 3.17
N ALA A 108 16.30 -9.06 3.30
CA ALA A 108 17.66 -8.82 3.79
C ALA A 108 17.84 -9.20 5.27
N GLU A 109 16.77 -9.21 6.06
CA GLU A 109 16.79 -9.63 7.47
C GLU A 109 16.92 -11.15 7.69
N ARG A 110 16.88 -11.97 6.64
CA ARG A 110 16.82 -13.43 6.82
C ARG A 110 18.04 -13.92 7.62
N PRO A 111 17.85 -14.61 8.75
CA PRO A 111 18.94 -15.31 9.41
C PRO A 111 19.40 -16.42 8.46
N ARG A 112 20.73 -16.56 8.31
CA ARG A 112 21.32 -17.80 7.80
C ARG A 112 20.95 -18.93 8.74
#